data_AF-A0A9P9N3V8-F1
#
_entry.id   AF-A0A9P9N3V8-F1
#
_cell.length_a   1.000
_cell.length_b   1.000
_cell.length_c   1.000
_cell.angle_alpha   90.00
_cell.angle_beta   90.00
_cell.angle_gamma   90.00
#
_symmetry.space_group_name_H-M   'P 1'
#
loop_
_entity.id
_entity.type
_entity.pdbx_description
1 polymer ?
#
loop_
_entity_poly.entity_id
_entity_poly.type
_entity_poly.pdbx_seq_one_letter_code
_entity_poly.pdbx_strand_id
1 'polypeptide(L)'
;MSHQRGASTVDSIKEPHSVSLKVLRLSQPSLSIQHPLPTPSPSPSPSTSQSNFPTPNPTASLAYPSSKPDLFILSPLLTLPPAFGSAYVGETFSCTLCANNEILPGSSSAAKIITNVRIEAEMKIPSSGVPIALTLGPESSSPNTNDNENGESEDGGEKDAEKGAEKDRNGVDLSPTQSLQKVVNFDLKEEGSHVLAVTVTYSETTPTSGRIRTFRKLYQFVCKGCMVVRTKTGALPSGSGSGEKQRGRRWALEAQLENCGEEIITLDMVVLETREGFRSQGLNWEVVGPGEEMERPVLMPGDVQQVCFLVEEVASAEDAPEPVDGRLVFGILSLGWRGAMGNRGFLSTGALGARLK
;
A
#
# COMPACT_ATOMS: atom_id res chain seq x y z
N MET A 1 38.38 9.18 -39.19
CA MET A 1 39.04 10.09 -38.22
C MET A 1 38.48 9.77 -36.85
N SER A 2 39.32 9.19 -35.99
CA SER A 2 39.00 8.72 -34.65
C SER A 2 38.92 9.89 -33.68
N HIS A 3 37.73 10.17 -33.13
CA HIS A 3 37.60 11.13 -32.03
C HIS A 3 38.20 10.54 -30.75
N GLN A 4 39.30 11.15 -30.32
CA GLN A 4 40.00 10.87 -29.09
C GLN A 4 39.10 11.22 -27.89
N ARG A 5 38.74 10.22 -27.07
CA ARG A 5 38.06 10.43 -25.79
C ARG A 5 39.02 11.19 -24.88
N GLY A 6 38.68 12.44 -24.56
CA GLY A 6 39.35 13.17 -23.48
C GLY A 6 39.15 12.41 -22.16
N ALA A 7 40.25 11.97 -21.56
CA ALA A 7 40.24 11.45 -20.21
C ALA A 7 39.93 12.61 -19.24
N SER A 8 38.74 12.58 -18.64
CA SER A 8 38.36 13.50 -17.57
C SER A 8 39.19 13.21 -16.32
N THR A 9 40.20 14.03 -16.11
CA THR A 9 40.66 14.59 -14.82
C THR A 9 40.07 13.97 -13.54
N VAL A 10 40.95 13.29 -12.79
CA VAL A 10 41.02 13.24 -11.32
C VAL A 10 39.70 12.94 -10.60
N ASP A 11 39.43 11.65 -10.37
CA ASP A 11 38.55 11.23 -9.27
C ASP A 11 39.21 11.63 -7.94
N SER A 12 38.93 12.85 -7.48
CA SER A 12 39.17 13.26 -6.10
C SER A 12 38.46 12.25 -5.20
N ILE A 13 39.20 11.50 -4.40
CA ILE A 13 38.66 10.53 -3.43
C ILE A 13 37.68 11.30 -2.53
N LYS A 14 36.38 11.15 -2.79
CA LYS A 14 35.33 11.82 -2.02
C LYS A 14 35.46 11.32 -0.59
N GLU A 15 35.72 12.22 0.34
CA GLU A 15 35.77 11.90 1.76
C GLU A 15 34.49 11.16 2.16
N PRO A 16 34.55 10.09 2.99
CA PRO A 16 33.36 9.37 3.42
C PRO A 16 32.36 10.30 4.11
N HIS A 17 31.07 9.99 3.99
CA HIS A 17 30.02 10.73 4.68
C HIS A 17 30.00 10.38 6.16
N SER A 18 29.81 11.40 7.00
CA SER A 18 29.66 11.26 8.46
C SER A 18 28.24 10.81 8.86
N VAL A 19 27.31 10.86 7.90
CA VAL A 19 25.93 10.39 8.05
C VAL A 19 25.71 9.19 7.12
N SER A 20 25.16 8.11 7.65
CA SER A 20 24.74 6.94 6.87
C SER A 20 23.23 6.94 6.64
N LEU A 21 22.78 6.35 5.54
CA LEU A 21 21.35 6.11 5.27
C LEU A 21 21.08 4.61 5.28
N LYS A 22 20.17 4.19 6.16
CA LYS A 22 19.57 2.85 6.19
C LYS A 22 18.11 2.94 5.77
N VAL A 23 17.68 2.01 4.92
CA VAL A 23 16.31 1.95 4.41
C VAL A 23 15.78 0.54 4.64
N LEU A 24 14.62 0.44 5.29
CA LEU A 24 13.98 -0.83 5.58
C LEU A 24 12.52 -0.78 5.13
N ARG A 25 12.10 -1.72 4.28
CA ARG A 25 10.68 -1.93 3.99
C ARG A 25 10.00 -2.38 5.28
N LEU A 26 8.89 -1.75 5.61
CA LEU A 26 8.07 -2.14 6.75
C LEU A 26 7.19 -3.32 6.35
N SER A 27 7.45 -4.49 6.92
CA SER A 27 6.57 -5.64 6.85
C SER A 27 5.65 -5.65 8.06
N GLN A 28 4.37 -5.97 7.87
CA GLN A 28 3.46 -6.18 8.99
C GLN A 28 3.70 -7.56 9.62
N PRO A 29 3.78 -7.68 10.95
CA PRO A 29 3.86 -8.96 11.62
C PRO A 29 2.61 -9.82 11.33
N SER A 30 2.79 -11.13 11.21
CA SER A 30 1.70 -12.08 11.03
C SER A 30 1.73 -13.20 12.06
N LEU A 31 0.56 -13.79 12.35
CA LEU A 31 0.47 -14.93 13.25
C LEU A 31 1.25 -16.11 12.66
N SER A 32 2.15 -16.68 13.46
CA SER A 32 2.95 -17.82 13.00
C SER A 32 2.09 -19.07 12.94
N ILE A 33 2.21 -19.83 11.83
CA ILE A 33 1.48 -21.09 11.67
C ILE A 33 2.14 -22.14 12.56
N GLN A 34 1.36 -22.69 13.48
CA GLN A 34 1.73 -23.84 14.27
C GLN A 34 1.34 -25.11 13.51
N HIS A 35 2.21 -26.11 13.53
CA HIS A 35 1.95 -27.42 12.95
C HIS A 35 1.68 -28.38 14.10
N PRO A 36 0.45 -28.39 14.67
CA PRO A 36 0.15 -29.24 15.81
C PRO A 36 0.37 -30.70 15.43
N LEU A 37 1.14 -31.42 16.23
CA LEU A 37 1.29 -32.85 16.03
C LEU A 37 -0.04 -33.57 16.30
N PRO A 38 -0.41 -34.58 15.49
CA PRO A 38 -1.62 -35.35 15.71
C PRO A 38 -1.64 -35.96 17.12
N THR A 39 -2.69 -35.68 17.89
CA THR A 39 -2.94 -36.35 19.17
C THR A 39 -3.81 -37.59 18.94
N PRO A 40 -3.50 -38.75 19.54
CA PRO A 40 -4.37 -39.90 19.46
C PRO A 40 -5.73 -39.57 20.10
N SER A 41 -6.81 -39.85 19.38
CA SER A 41 -8.18 -39.78 19.91
C SER A 41 -8.28 -40.63 21.17
N PRO A 42 -8.96 -40.16 22.24
CA PRO A 42 -9.31 -41.00 23.38
C PRO A 42 -10.43 -41.97 22.97
N SER A 43 -10.14 -42.92 22.10
CA SER A 43 -11.00 -44.07 21.83
C SER A 43 -10.17 -45.35 21.92
N PRO A 44 -10.39 -46.18 22.95
CA PRO A 44 -9.80 -47.51 22.99
C PRO A 44 -10.62 -48.41 22.06
N SER A 45 -10.25 -48.53 20.80
CA SER A 45 -10.60 -49.70 20.00
C SER A 45 -9.42 -50.68 20.05
N PRO A 46 -9.51 -51.74 20.89
CA PRO A 46 -8.46 -52.74 20.96
C PRO A 46 -8.66 -53.67 19.78
N SER A 47 -7.97 -53.42 18.67
CA SER A 47 -7.45 -54.49 17.80
C SER A 47 -6.79 -53.92 16.55
N THR A 48 -5.54 -54.37 16.36
CA THR A 48 -4.88 -54.48 15.06
C THR A 48 -4.29 -53.20 14.47
N SER A 49 -3.19 -52.73 15.04
CA SER A 49 -1.96 -52.46 14.28
C SER A 49 -0.83 -52.05 15.23
N GLN A 50 0.21 -52.89 15.30
CA GLN A 50 1.47 -52.57 15.95
C GLN A 50 2.22 -51.56 15.08
N SER A 51 2.00 -50.26 15.29
CA SER A 51 2.95 -49.23 14.89
C SER A 51 3.43 -48.50 16.14
N ASN A 52 4.43 -49.10 16.81
CA ASN A 52 5.15 -48.49 17.93
C ASN A 52 6.06 -47.35 17.42
N PHE A 53 5.47 -46.28 16.87
CA PHE A 53 6.19 -45.02 16.71
C PHE A 53 6.18 -44.31 18.08
N PRO A 54 7.34 -43.88 18.61
CA PRO A 54 7.37 -43.04 19.81
C PRO A 54 6.56 -41.78 19.52
N THR A 55 5.44 -41.60 20.21
CA THR A 55 4.62 -40.39 20.08
C THR A 55 5.40 -39.22 20.72
N PRO A 56 5.60 -38.11 20.00
CA PRO A 56 6.24 -36.94 20.59
C PRO A 56 5.37 -36.38 21.71
N ASN A 57 5.98 -35.86 22.78
CA ASN A 57 5.24 -35.20 23.85
C ASN A 57 4.42 -34.03 23.23
N PRO A 58 3.09 -33.93 23.48
CA PRO A 58 2.29 -32.83 22.95
C PRO A 58 2.82 -31.44 23.33
N THR A 59 3.54 -31.33 24.46
CA THR A 59 4.20 -30.07 24.85
C THR A 59 5.34 -29.68 23.92
N ALA A 60 5.92 -30.62 23.17
CA ALA A 60 6.98 -30.35 22.20
C ALA A 60 6.48 -29.55 20.97
N SER A 61 5.17 -29.52 20.71
CA SER A 61 4.59 -28.71 19.63
C SER A 61 4.25 -27.29 20.06
N LEU A 62 4.33 -26.96 21.35
CA LEU A 62 3.84 -25.68 21.89
C LEU A 62 4.77 -24.52 21.50
N ALA A 63 4.19 -23.48 20.89
CA ALA A 63 4.84 -22.18 20.81
C ALA A 63 4.80 -21.51 22.19
N TYR A 64 5.96 -21.14 22.76
CA TYR A 64 6.02 -20.29 23.96
C TYR A 64 5.44 -18.91 23.62
N PRO A 65 4.50 -18.33 24.40
CA PRO A 65 4.19 -18.62 25.80
C PRO A 65 2.96 -19.51 26.05
N SER A 66 2.51 -20.33 25.10
CA SER A 66 1.31 -21.16 25.29
C SER A 66 1.54 -22.24 26.36
N SER A 67 0.71 -22.24 27.40
CA SER A 67 0.71 -23.23 28.49
C SER A 67 -0.25 -24.41 28.24
N LYS A 68 -0.99 -24.40 27.12
CA LYS A 68 -1.98 -25.43 26.78
C LYS A 68 -1.85 -25.85 25.31
N PRO A 69 -1.94 -27.16 25.00
CA PRO A 69 -2.03 -27.63 23.63
C PRO A 69 -3.32 -27.13 23.00
N ASP A 70 -3.18 -26.29 21.99
CA ASP A 70 -4.24 -25.85 21.10
C ASP A 70 -4.04 -26.53 19.74
N LEU A 71 -5.14 -27.01 19.14
CA LEU A 71 -5.17 -27.61 17.81
C LEU A 71 -5.36 -26.54 16.72
N PHE A 72 -5.55 -25.28 17.10
CA PHE A 72 -5.63 -24.18 16.16
C PHE A 72 -4.30 -23.98 15.42
N ILE A 73 -4.38 -23.85 14.11
CA ILE A 73 -3.21 -23.76 13.22
C ILE A 73 -2.43 -22.45 13.35
N LEU A 74 -2.97 -21.44 14.05
CA LEU A 74 -2.27 -20.18 14.30
C LEU A 74 -1.82 -20.10 15.75
N SER A 75 -0.52 -19.88 15.94
CA SER A 75 0.04 -19.56 17.26
C SER A 75 -0.34 -18.13 17.68
N PRO A 76 -0.32 -17.82 18.99
CA PRO A 76 -0.47 -16.45 19.49
C PRO A 76 0.76 -15.56 19.23
N LEU A 77 1.80 -16.07 18.56
CA LEU A 77 3.02 -15.33 18.27
C LEU A 77 2.91 -14.60 16.94
N LEU A 78 3.29 -13.32 16.95
CA LEU A 78 3.53 -12.57 15.75
C LEU A 78 4.98 -12.77 15.29
N THR A 79 5.15 -13.23 14.07
CA THR A 79 6.45 -13.35 13.40
C THR A 79 6.53 -12.38 12.25
N LEU A 80 7.73 -11.86 11.99
CA LEU A 80 7.99 -11.16 10.74
C LEU A 80 8.11 -12.20 9.62
N PRO A 81 7.62 -11.90 8.40
CA PRO A 81 7.82 -12.77 7.26
C PRO A 81 9.31 -13.10 7.07
N PRO A 82 9.65 -14.35 6.70
CA PRO A 82 11.04 -14.78 6.53
C PRO A 82 11.76 -14.06 5.38
N ALA A 83 11.01 -13.40 4.50
CA ALA A 83 11.53 -12.57 3.42
C ALA A 83 10.62 -11.35 3.19
N PHE A 84 11.17 -10.31 2.55
CA PHE A 84 10.48 -9.03 2.30
C PHE A 84 9.32 -9.09 1.30
N GLY A 85 8.95 -10.27 0.81
CA GLY A 85 7.83 -10.52 -0.10
C GLY A 85 7.93 -9.77 -1.44
N SER A 86 6.97 -10.04 -2.33
CA SER A 86 6.75 -9.19 -3.50
C SER A 86 6.03 -7.89 -3.07
N ALA A 87 6.06 -6.87 -3.90
CA ALA A 87 5.17 -5.72 -3.76
C ALA A 87 4.06 -5.87 -4.79
N TYR A 88 2.80 -5.63 -4.40
CA TYR A 88 1.67 -5.81 -5.30
C TYR A 88 0.93 -4.50 -5.58
N VAL A 89 0.38 -4.40 -6.80
CA VAL A 89 -0.51 -3.31 -7.16
C VAL A 89 -1.74 -3.33 -6.26
N GLY A 90 -2.07 -2.16 -5.74
CA GLY A 90 -3.14 -1.92 -4.80
C GLY A 90 -2.71 -1.92 -3.34
N GLU A 91 -1.47 -2.32 -3.04
CA GLU A 91 -0.91 -2.19 -1.69
C GLU A 91 -0.27 -0.81 -1.48
N THR A 92 -0.18 -0.40 -0.22
CA THR A 92 0.67 0.72 0.18
C THR A 92 2.08 0.23 0.47
N PHE A 93 3.05 0.69 -0.32
CA PHE A 93 4.46 0.52 -0.04
C PHE A 93 4.86 1.40 1.14
N SER A 94 5.32 0.78 2.23
CA SER A 94 5.82 1.47 3.42
C SER A 94 7.28 1.17 3.69
N CYS A 95 8.08 2.18 3.98
CA CYS A 95 9.47 2.01 4.41
C CYS A 95 9.90 3.04 5.44
N THR A 96 10.87 2.67 6.26
CA THR A 96 11.56 3.56 7.17
C THR A 96 12.90 3.99 6.59
N LEU A 97 13.15 5.30 6.64
CA LEU A 97 14.40 5.96 6.26
C LEU A 97 15.09 6.43 7.55
N CYS A 98 16.30 5.94 7.81
CA CYS A 98 17.10 6.34 8.97
C CYS A 98 18.41 6.97 8.52
N ALA A 99 18.56 8.28 8.75
CA ALA A 99 19.83 8.99 8.64
C ALA A 99 20.56 8.93 9.98
N ASN A 100 21.67 8.21 10.07
CA ASN A 100 22.38 7.96 11.33
C ASN A 100 23.69 8.77 11.36
N ASN A 101 23.93 9.48 12.45
CA ASN A 101 25.21 10.13 12.70
C ASN A 101 26.24 9.08 13.14
N GLU A 102 27.21 8.77 12.28
CA GLU A 102 28.23 7.73 12.50
C GLU A 102 29.45 8.25 13.30
N ILE A 103 29.39 9.48 13.83
CA ILE A 103 30.46 10.01 14.68
C ILE A 103 30.42 9.28 16.02
N LEU A 104 31.55 8.66 16.38
CA LEU A 104 31.76 8.04 17.68
C LEU A 104 32.18 9.09 18.72
N PRO A 105 31.64 9.03 19.95
CA PRO A 105 32.10 9.87 21.05
C PRO A 105 33.56 9.54 21.39
N GLY A 106 34.43 10.55 21.42
CA GLY A 106 35.85 10.39 21.78
C GLY A 106 36.84 10.08 20.63
N SER A 107 36.36 9.98 19.39
CA SER A 107 37.22 9.87 18.20
C SER A 107 37.90 11.21 17.85
N SER A 108 38.99 11.19 17.06
CA SER A 108 39.54 12.41 16.44
C SER A 108 38.55 13.15 15.52
N SER A 109 37.47 12.47 15.12
CA SER A 109 36.30 13.04 14.43
C SER A 109 35.28 13.69 15.37
N ALA A 110 35.44 13.62 16.70
CA ALA A 110 34.52 14.22 17.68
C ALA A 110 34.50 15.76 17.64
N ALA A 111 35.45 16.38 16.94
CA ALA A 111 35.42 17.80 16.63
C ALA A 111 34.40 18.15 15.51
N LYS A 112 33.87 17.15 14.80
CA LYS A 112 32.83 17.33 13.78
C LYS A 112 31.45 17.38 14.45
N ILE A 113 30.67 18.39 14.13
CA ILE A 113 29.29 18.57 14.56
C ILE A 113 28.40 18.43 13.34
N ILE A 114 27.34 17.60 13.45
CA ILE A 114 26.37 17.36 12.39
C ILE A 114 25.08 18.10 12.71
N THR A 115 24.74 19.05 11.85
CA THR A 115 23.55 19.90 12.01
C THR A 115 22.69 19.89 10.76
N ASN A 116 21.45 20.34 10.90
CA ASN A 116 20.53 20.58 9.79
C ASN A 116 20.36 19.34 8.87
N VAL A 117 20.23 18.15 9.46
CA VAL A 117 20.02 16.90 8.72
C VAL A 117 18.60 16.86 8.16
N ARG A 118 18.49 16.61 6.86
CA ARG A 118 17.24 16.53 6.10
C ARG A 118 17.21 15.27 5.26
N ILE A 119 16.04 14.67 5.17
CA ILE A 119 15.76 13.53 4.30
C ILE A 119 14.68 13.98 3.33
N GLU A 120 14.92 13.81 2.04
CA GLU A 120 13.95 14.02 0.97
C GLU A 120 13.79 12.69 0.24
N ALA A 121 12.56 12.32 -0.09
CA ALA A 121 12.27 11.09 -0.82
C ALA A 121 11.39 11.38 -2.03
N GLU A 122 11.67 10.69 -3.13
CA GLU A 122 10.91 10.75 -4.36
C GLU A 122 10.65 9.32 -4.85
N MET A 123 9.46 9.08 -5.41
CA MET A 123 9.13 7.83 -6.08
C MET A 123 9.12 8.04 -7.58
N LYS A 124 9.88 7.23 -8.31
CA LYS A 124 9.76 7.12 -9.76
C LYS A 124 8.91 5.90 -10.09
N ILE A 125 7.79 6.13 -10.77
CA ILE A 125 6.87 5.09 -11.24
C ILE A 125 7.19 4.68 -12.70
N PRO A 126 6.77 3.49 -13.14
CA PRO A 126 7.03 2.99 -14.49
C PRO A 126 6.48 3.88 -15.61
N SER A 127 5.26 4.41 -15.46
CA SER A 127 4.58 5.20 -16.50
C SER A 127 5.10 6.63 -16.66
N SER A 128 5.80 7.17 -15.66
CA SER A 128 6.23 8.58 -15.61
C SER A 128 7.75 8.73 -15.52
N GLY A 129 8.29 9.58 -16.38
CA GLY A 129 9.69 10.02 -16.28
C GLY A 129 9.93 10.99 -15.13
N VAL A 130 8.89 11.64 -14.61
CA VAL A 130 8.97 12.66 -13.56
C VAL A 130 8.81 12.00 -12.19
N PRO A 131 9.80 12.11 -11.28
CA PRO A 131 9.67 11.62 -9.91
C PRO A 131 8.58 12.36 -9.13
N ILE A 132 7.86 11.63 -8.29
CA ILE A 132 6.82 12.15 -7.40
C ILE A 132 7.47 12.37 -6.03
N ALA A 133 7.51 13.61 -5.54
CA ALA A 133 7.99 13.90 -4.19
C ALA A 133 7.07 13.28 -3.14
N LEU A 134 7.66 12.71 -2.09
CA LEU A 134 6.94 11.98 -1.04
C LEU A 134 6.92 12.76 0.27
N THR A 135 5.77 12.79 0.92
CA THR A 135 5.61 13.33 2.27
C THR A 135 6.13 12.33 3.30
N LEU A 136 6.93 12.82 4.26
CA LEU A 136 7.62 11.99 5.25
C LEU A 136 7.04 12.16 6.66
N GLY A 137 6.49 11.10 7.24
CA GLY A 137 6.08 11.08 8.66
C GLY A 137 7.23 10.66 9.59
N PRO A 138 7.17 10.90 10.92
CA PRO A 138 6.32 11.84 11.63
C PRO A 138 6.89 13.27 11.51
N GLU A 139 6.00 14.26 11.41
CA GLU A 139 6.36 15.66 11.58
C GLU A 139 6.88 15.86 12.99
N SER A 140 8.08 16.44 13.16
CA SER A 140 8.59 16.76 14.49
C SER A 140 7.78 17.92 15.05
N SER A 141 6.73 17.65 15.82
CA SER A 141 6.14 18.63 16.71
C SER A 141 7.09 18.86 17.88
N SER A 142 7.84 19.95 17.84
CA SER A 142 8.48 20.49 19.04
C SER A 142 7.38 20.80 20.07
N PRO A 143 7.48 20.37 21.33
CA PRO A 143 6.57 20.84 22.38
C PRO A 143 6.93 22.28 22.70
N ASN A 144 6.32 23.25 22.02
CA ASN A 144 6.30 24.62 22.50
C ASN A 144 5.27 24.70 23.63
N THR A 145 5.75 24.46 24.85
CA THR A 145 5.16 25.02 26.05
C THR A 145 5.16 26.53 25.89
N ASN A 146 3.98 27.11 25.66
CA ASN A 146 3.69 28.49 26.01
C ASN A 146 2.18 28.55 26.25
N ASP A 147 1.84 28.35 27.52
CA ASP A 147 0.61 28.85 28.10
C ASP A 147 0.50 30.34 27.76
N ASN A 148 -0.51 30.72 26.99
CA ASN A 148 -1.08 32.05 27.11
C ASN A 148 -2.54 32.02 26.67
N GLU A 149 -3.40 32.04 27.69
CA GLU A 149 -4.82 32.32 27.58
C GLU A 149 -5.02 33.74 27.01
N ASN A 150 -5.87 33.85 25.98
CA ASN A 150 -6.93 34.86 25.76
C ASN A 150 -7.09 35.24 24.29
N GLY A 151 -8.34 35.25 23.82
CA GLY A 151 -8.76 36.04 22.66
C GLY A 151 -9.72 35.34 21.71
N GLU A 152 -11.00 35.66 21.84
CA GLU A 152 -12.14 35.24 21.03
C GLU A 152 -12.07 35.64 19.53
N SER A 153 -12.57 34.71 18.70
CA SER A 153 -13.46 34.86 17.52
C SER A 153 -13.09 35.69 16.29
N GLU A 154 -13.12 35.01 15.12
CA GLU A 154 -13.93 35.27 13.90
C GLU A 154 -13.20 35.09 12.55
N ASP A 155 -13.79 34.17 11.77
CA ASP A 155 -14.13 34.20 10.34
C ASP A 155 -13.08 34.24 9.20
N GLY A 156 -13.30 33.35 8.22
CA GLY A 156 -13.10 33.66 6.81
C GLY A 156 -11.80 33.23 6.11
N GLY A 157 -11.89 32.20 5.27
CA GLY A 157 -11.31 32.26 3.92
C GLY A 157 -10.13 31.34 3.59
N GLU A 158 -10.45 30.27 2.85
CA GLU A 158 -9.64 29.56 1.85
C GLU A 158 -8.22 30.07 1.61
N LYS A 159 -7.21 29.30 2.06
CA LYS A 159 -5.82 29.33 1.53
C LYS A 159 -4.99 28.13 2.00
N ASP A 160 -5.56 26.92 1.94
CA ASP A 160 -4.87 25.68 2.35
C ASP A 160 -4.52 24.81 1.15
N ALA A 161 -3.45 25.20 0.44
CA ALA A 161 -2.77 24.30 -0.51
C ALA A 161 -1.27 24.59 -0.69
N GLU A 162 -0.77 25.76 -0.29
CA GLU A 162 0.63 26.15 -0.52
C GLU A 162 1.53 26.19 0.74
N LYS A 163 0.96 26.04 1.94
CA LYS A 163 1.74 26.12 3.20
C LYS A 163 2.38 24.80 3.68
N GLY A 164 2.11 23.68 3.01
CA GLY A 164 2.66 22.37 3.39
C GLY A 164 4.14 22.17 3.02
N ALA A 165 4.67 22.94 2.06
CA ALA A 165 6.02 22.72 1.53
C ALA A 165 7.14 23.54 2.21
N GLU A 166 6.81 24.59 2.98
CA GLU A 166 7.83 25.45 3.60
C GLU A 166 8.34 24.97 4.96
N LYS A 167 7.57 24.14 5.68
CA LYS A 167 7.89 23.76 7.06
C LYS A 167 8.94 22.64 7.18
N ASP A 168 9.14 21.85 6.13
CA ASP A 168 10.19 20.81 6.06
C ASP A 168 11.60 21.36 5.78
N ARG A 169 11.75 22.70 5.69
CA ARG A 169 13.05 23.35 5.54
C ARG A 169 13.83 23.50 6.84
N ASN A 170 13.35 23.04 7.99
CA ASN A 170 14.15 23.02 9.21
C ASN A 170 14.71 21.62 9.42
N GLY A 171 15.97 21.41 9.06
CA GLY A 171 16.66 20.15 9.34
C GLY A 171 16.91 19.97 10.83
N VAL A 172 17.19 18.72 11.22
CA VAL A 172 17.36 18.33 12.62
C VAL A 172 18.83 18.21 12.95
N ASP A 173 19.25 18.73 14.10
CA ASP A 173 20.60 18.56 14.61
C ASP A 173 20.74 17.18 15.27
N LEU A 174 21.79 16.44 14.91
CA LEU A 174 22.00 15.08 15.40
C LEU A 174 23.27 15.03 16.26
N SER A 175 23.09 14.68 17.53
CA SER A 175 24.21 14.32 18.40
C SER A 175 24.93 13.07 17.87
N PRO A 176 26.20 12.82 18.28
CA PRO A 176 26.92 11.61 17.91
C PRO A 176 26.08 10.36 18.19
N THR A 177 26.05 9.40 17.26
CA THR A 177 25.25 8.16 17.31
C THR A 177 23.72 8.32 17.24
N GLN A 178 23.19 9.54 17.20
CA GLN A 178 21.76 9.79 17.04
C GLN A 178 21.32 9.57 15.59
N SER A 179 20.05 9.25 15.41
CA SER A 179 19.45 9.02 14.09
C SER A 179 18.20 9.87 13.89
N LEU A 180 18.02 10.38 12.67
CA LEU A 180 16.77 10.95 12.19
C LEU A 180 16.00 9.86 11.44
N GLN A 181 14.83 9.49 11.95
CA GLN A 181 13.96 8.49 11.35
C GLN A 181 12.74 9.14 10.71
N LYS A 182 12.43 8.71 9.49
CA LYS A 182 11.22 9.07 8.75
C LYS A 182 10.56 7.83 8.15
N VAL A 183 9.26 7.90 7.90
CA VAL A 183 8.46 6.85 7.28
C VAL A 183 7.87 7.41 5.99
N VAL A 184 8.01 6.62 4.93
CA VAL A 184 7.40 6.86 3.62
C VAL A 184 6.25 5.88 3.47
N ASN A 185 5.11 6.39 2.98
CA ASN A 185 4.01 5.58 2.49
C ASN A 185 3.72 5.99 1.04
N PHE A 186 3.54 5.01 0.16
CA PHE A 186 3.25 5.26 -1.25
C PHE A 186 2.33 4.17 -1.81
N ASP A 187 1.20 4.56 -2.38
CA ASP A 187 0.25 3.60 -2.94
C ASP A 187 0.68 3.13 -4.33
N LEU A 188 0.81 1.81 -4.50
CA LEU A 188 1.26 1.20 -5.74
C LEU A 188 0.08 1.03 -6.70
N LYS A 189 0.04 1.82 -7.76
CA LYS A 189 -1.06 1.82 -8.74
C LYS A 189 -0.71 1.12 -10.05
N GLU A 190 0.56 0.82 -10.26
CA GLU A 190 1.08 0.33 -11.54
C GLU A 190 2.00 -0.87 -11.34
N GLU A 191 2.02 -1.76 -12.32
CA GLU A 191 2.95 -2.87 -12.37
C GLU A 191 4.30 -2.42 -12.93
N GLY A 192 5.37 -3.10 -12.52
CA GLY A 192 6.70 -2.91 -13.06
C GLY A 192 7.68 -2.23 -12.09
N SER A 193 8.75 -1.68 -12.66
CA SER A 193 9.91 -1.21 -11.91
C SER A 193 9.70 0.17 -11.29
N HIS A 194 9.66 0.22 -9.96
CA HIS A 194 9.62 1.44 -9.18
C HIS A 194 11.01 1.77 -8.63
N VAL A 195 11.33 3.06 -8.47
CA VAL A 195 12.58 3.50 -7.85
C VAL A 195 12.30 4.52 -6.76
N LEU A 196 12.61 4.17 -5.52
CA LEU A 196 12.65 5.10 -4.40
C LEU A 196 14.00 5.81 -4.40
N ALA A 197 14.00 7.11 -4.66
CA ALA A 197 15.17 7.96 -4.58
C ALA A 197 15.17 8.72 -3.25
N VAL A 198 16.22 8.55 -2.46
CA VAL A 198 16.36 9.21 -1.16
C VAL A 198 17.58 10.11 -1.17
N THR A 199 17.38 11.39 -0.91
CA THR A 199 18.43 12.39 -0.79
C THR A 199 18.59 12.77 0.68
N VAL A 200 19.81 12.70 1.19
CA VAL A 200 20.14 13.16 2.54
C VAL A 200 21.07 14.35 2.43
N THR A 201 20.68 15.46 3.04
CA THR A 201 21.46 16.70 3.09
C THR A 201 21.73 17.06 4.54
N TYR A 202 22.97 17.43 4.87
CA TYR A 202 23.36 17.81 6.23
C TYR A 202 24.52 18.80 6.21
N SER A 203 24.69 19.54 7.31
CA SER A 203 25.84 20.40 7.55
C SER A 203 26.86 19.69 8.43
N GLU A 204 28.12 19.69 8.01
CA GLU A 204 29.26 19.17 8.77
C GLU A 204 30.15 20.34 9.16
N THR A 205 30.22 20.63 10.47
CA THR A 205 31.02 21.73 11.03
C THR A 205 32.21 21.17 11.79
N THR A 206 33.40 21.54 11.36
CA THR A 206 34.67 21.36 12.10
C THR A 206 35.04 22.68 12.79
N PRO A 207 35.98 22.70 13.74
CA PRO A 207 36.41 23.94 14.40
C PRO A 207 36.91 25.02 13.43
N THR A 208 37.39 24.61 12.25
CA THR A 208 38.02 25.50 11.26
C THR A 208 37.15 25.78 10.04
N SER A 209 36.05 25.04 9.82
CA SER A 209 35.24 25.14 8.59
C SER A 209 33.89 24.43 8.73
N GLY A 210 32.84 25.00 8.15
CA GLY A 210 31.56 24.34 7.94
C GLY A 210 31.32 24.06 6.46
N ARG A 211 30.79 22.88 6.13
CA ARG A 211 30.41 22.51 4.76
C ARG A 211 29.06 21.79 4.72
N ILE A 212 28.28 22.06 3.69
CA ILE A 212 27.05 21.30 3.41
C ILE A 212 27.42 20.08 2.58
N ARG A 213 26.90 18.92 2.95
CA ARG A 213 27.11 17.66 2.26
C ARG A 213 25.76 17.08 1.88
N THR A 214 25.69 16.54 0.67
CA THR A 214 24.50 15.83 0.20
C THR A 214 24.91 14.52 -0.46
N PHE A 215 24.07 13.50 -0.33
CA PHE A 215 24.18 12.27 -1.10
C PHE A 215 22.81 11.71 -1.42
N ARG A 216 22.71 11.00 -2.56
CA ARG A 216 21.47 10.41 -3.05
C ARG A 216 21.66 8.91 -3.25
N LYS A 217 20.71 8.10 -2.77
CA LYS A 217 20.65 6.65 -3.00
C LYS A 217 19.35 6.29 -3.71
N LEU A 218 19.43 5.31 -4.61
CA LEU A 218 18.31 4.81 -5.39
C LEU A 218 18.05 3.35 -4.99
N TYR A 219 16.79 3.03 -4.70
CA TYR A 219 16.34 1.68 -4.36
C TYR A 219 15.30 1.26 -5.37
N GLN A 220 15.66 0.30 -6.22
CA GLN A 220 14.78 -0.23 -7.25
C GLN A 220 14.06 -1.47 -6.74
N PHE A 221 12.75 -1.56 -6.98
CA PHE A 221 11.94 -2.74 -6.68
C PHE A 221 10.88 -2.94 -7.77
N VAL A 222 10.33 -4.16 -7.86
CA VAL A 222 9.32 -4.51 -8.85
C VAL A 222 7.98 -4.71 -8.17
N CYS A 223 6.96 -4.06 -8.71
CA CYS A 223 5.56 -4.24 -8.34
C CYS A 223 4.90 -5.24 -9.30
N LYS A 224 4.25 -6.27 -8.76
CA LYS A 224 3.49 -7.27 -9.52
C LYS A 224 1.99 -6.97 -9.46
N GLY A 225 1.20 -7.48 -10.41
CA GLY A 225 -0.25 -7.44 -10.31
C GLY A 225 -0.78 -8.30 -9.16
N CYS A 226 -1.69 -7.77 -8.34
CA CYS A 226 -2.41 -8.53 -7.32
C CYS A 226 -3.71 -9.12 -7.87
N MET A 227 -4.44 -8.29 -8.62
CA MET A 227 -5.80 -8.55 -9.06
C MET A 227 -5.92 -8.20 -10.54
N VAL A 228 -6.36 -9.16 -11.34
CA VAL A 228 -6.68 -8.91 -12.76
C VAL A 228 -8.18 -8.75 -12.90
N VAL A 229 -8.59 -7.66 -13.56
CA VAL A 229 -10.00 -7.30 -13.77
C VAL A 229 -10.31 -7.38 -15.25
N ARG A 230 -11.25 -8.27 -15.63
CA ARG A 230 -11.74 -8.38 -17.00
C ARG A 230 -13.22 -8.04 -17.04
N THR A 231 -13.59 -6.98 -17.75
CA THR A 231 -14.98 -6.49 -17.80
C THR A 231 -15.64 -6.75 -19.14
N LYS A 232 -16.93 -7.05 -19.13
CA LYS A 232 -17.77 -7.18 -20.32
C LYS A 232 -19.10 -6.49 -20.09
N THR A 233 -19.56 -5.75 -21.10
CA THR A 233 -20.87 -5.09 -21.06
C THR A 233 -21.83 -5.70 -22.08
N GLY A 234 -23.03 -6.05 -21.65
CA GLY A 234 -24.17 -6.42 -22.50
C GLY A 234 -25.31 -5.42 -22.39
N ALA A 235 -25.92 -5.04 -23.51
CA ALA A 235 -27.16 -4.27 -23.50
C ALA A 235 -28.35 -5.16 -23.10
N LEU A 236 -29.20 -4.68 -22.21
CA LEU A 236 -30.41 -5.35 -21.79
C LEU A 236 -31.62 -4.76 -22.52
N PRO A 237 -32.66 -5.57 -22.80
CA PRO A 237 -33.87 -5.06 -23.43
C PRO A 237 -34.56 -4.03 -22.53
N SER A 238 -34.80 -2.82 -23.07
CA SER A 238 -35.69 -1.86 -22.44
C SER A 238 -37.13 -2.40 -22.54
N GLY A 239 -37.76 -2.69 -21.40
CA GLY A 239 -39.06 -3.35 -21.36
C GLY A 239 -40.14 -2.59 -22.15
N SER A 240 -40.76 -3.26 -23.13
CA SER A 240 -41.88 -2.74 -23.94
C SER A 240 -43.25 -2.94 -23.26
N GLY A 241 -43.31 -2.76 -21.94
CA GLY A 241 -44.54 -2.93 -21.16
C GLY A 241 -45.48 -1.74 -21.38
N SER A 242 -46.73 -2.03 -21.75
CA SER A 242 -47.79 -1.12 -22.21
C SER A 242 -48.33 -0.14 -21.15
N GLY A 243 -47.48 0.58 -20.41
CA GLY A 243 -47.97 1.58 -19.45
C GLY A 243 -46.94 2.31 -18.59
N GLU A 244 -45.63 2.03 -18.69
CA GLU A 244 -44.64 2.74 -17.86
C GLU A 244 -43.87 3.79 -18.65
N LYS A 245 -43.74 4.99 -18.06
CA LYS A 245 -42.88 6.09 -18.50
C LYS A 245 -41.55 5.54 -19.03
N GLN A 246 -41.14 6.05 -20.19
CA GLN A 246 -39.93 5.72 -20.95
C GLN A 246 -38.75 5.35 -20.03
N ARG A 247 -38.59 4.06 -19.71
CA ARG A 247 -37.46 3.58 -18.91
C ARG A 247 -36.19 3.78 -19.74
N GLY A 248 -35.19 4.42 -19.13
CA GLY A 248 -33.87 4.63 -19.74
C GLY A 248 -33.22 3.33 -20.20
N ARG A 249 -32.17 3.43 -21.02
CA ARG A 249 -31.42 2.26 -21.49
C ARG A 249 -30.79 1.51 -20.31
N ARG A 250 -30.61 0.19 -20.48
CA ARG A 250 -30.12 -0.71 -19.44
C ARG A 250 -28.98 -1.59 -19.96
N TRP A 251 -28.03 -1.88 -19.08
CA TRP A 251 -26.90 -2.75 -19.37
C TRP A 251 -26.60 -3.66 -18.19
N ALA A 252 -26.14 -4.87 -18.50
CA ALA A 252 -25.46 -5.74 -17.55
C ALA A 252 -23.95 -5.54 -17.75
N LEU A 253 -23.25 -5.18 -16.68
CA LEU A 253 -21.79 -5.10 -16.64
C LEU A 253 -21.28 -6.25 -15.78
N GLU A 254 -20.61 -7.20 -16.42
CA GLU A 254 -19.94 -8.32 -15.77
C GLU A 254 -18.46 -7.98 -15.57
N ALA A 255 -17.91 -8.32 -14.41
CA ALA A 255 -16.47 -8.28 -14.17
C ALA A 255 -16.00 -9.61 -13.59
N GLN A 256 -14.89 -10.12 -14.15
CA GLN A 256 -14.14 -11.25 -13.61
C GLN A 256 -12.94 -10.71 -12.86
N LEU A 257 -12.85 -11.07 -11.58
CA LEU A 257 -11.80 -10.70 -10.66
C LEU A 257 -10.95 -11.93 -10.40
N GLU A 258 -9.69 -11.92 -10.84
CA GLU A 258 -8.76 -13.03 -10.66
C GLU A 258 -7.68 -12.64 -9.65
N ASN A 259 -7.52 -13.44 -8.59
CA ASN A 259 -6.40 -13.27 -7.66
C ASN A 259 -5.12 -13.81 -8.31
N CYS A 260 -4.24 -12.92 -8.76
CA CYS A 260 -2.93 -13.26 -9.31
C CYS A 260 -1.80 -13.14 -8.27
N GLY A 261 -2.13 -12.76 -7.04
CA GLY A 261 -1.19 -12.73 -5.92
C GLY A 261 -0.80 -14.13 -5.43
N GLU A 262 0.21 -14.17 -4.57
CA GLU A 262 0.68 -15.41 -3.93
C GLU A 262 -0.07 -15.70 -2.62
N GLU A 263 -0.89 -14.76 -2.14
CA GLU A 263 -1.58 -14.80 -0.85
C GLU A 263 -3.10 -14.93 -1.01
N ILE A 264 -3.75 -15.44 0.03
CA ILE A 264 -5.22 -15.47 0.12
C ILE A 264 -5.73 -14.05 0.38
N ILE A 265 -6.80 -13.67 -0.33
CA ILE A 265 -7.46 -12.37 -0.14
C ILE A 265 -8.96 -12.54 0.09
N THR A 266 -9.54 -11.65 0.86
CA THR A 266 -10.99 -11.52 1.04
C THR A 266 -11.46 -10.23 0.41
N LEU A 267 -12.42 -10.30 -0.51
CA LEU A 267 -13.00 -9.10 -1.12
C LEU A 267 -13.76 -8.29 -0.04
N ASP A 268 -13.41 -7.02 0.11
CA ASP A 268 -14.03 -6.10 1.09
C ASP A 268 -15.11 -5.25 0.42
N MET A 269 -14.79 -4.73 -0.77
CA MET A 269 -15.64 -3.79 -1.51
C MET A 269 -15.50 -4.02 -3.01
N VAL A 270 -16.62 -4.07 -3.74
CA VAL A 270 -16.62 -4.12 -5.21
C VAL A 270 -17.78 -3.28 -5.73
N VAL A 271 -17.47 -2.03 -6.08
CA VAL A 271 -18.48 -1.00 -6.38
C VAL A 271 -18.20 -0.37 -7.74
N LEU A 272 -19.26 -0.26 -8.56
CA LEU A 272 -19.21 0.51 -9.79
C LEU A 272 -19.65 1.95 -9.51
N GLU A 273 -18.68 2.85 -9.40
CA GLU A 273 -18.91 4.29 -9.23
C GLU A 273 -19.36 4.90 -10.55
N THR A 274 -20.65 5.23 -10.65
CA THR A 274 -21.24 5.77 -11.88
C THR A 274 -21.06 7.27 -12.01
N ARG A 275 -20.98 7.73 -13.27
CA ARG A 275 -21.08 9.15 -13.61
C ARG A 275 -22.52 9.65 -13.51
N GLU A 276 -22.67 10.96 -13.52
CA GLU A 276 -23.98 11.61 -13.63
C GLU A 276 -24.78 11.06 -14.83
N GLY A 277 -26.10 10.93 -14.64
CA GLY A 277 -27.00 10.32 -15.63
C GLY A 277 -27.05 8.79 -15.59
N PHE A 278 -26.20 8.11 -14.81
CA PHE A 278 -26.25 6.66 -14.61
C PHE A 278 -26.41 6.29 -13.14
N ARG A 279 -27.11 5.18 -12.90
CA ARG A 279 -27.13 4.48 -11.63
C ARG A 279 -26.64 3.05 -11.80
N SER A 280 -25.89 2.55 -10.82
CA SER A 280 -25.50 1.14 -10.73
C SER A 280 -26.22 0.47 -9.56
N GLN A 281 -26.53 -0.80 -9.75
CA GLN A 281 -26.93 -1.71 -8.68
C GLN A 281 -26.04 -2.95 -8.76
N GLY A 282 -25.28 -3.23 -7.70
CA GLY A 282 -24.55 -4.50 -7.59
C GLY A 282 -25.52 -5.67 -7.49
N LEU A 283 -25.22 -6.78 -8.16
CA LEU A 283 -25.97 -8.04 -8.13
C LEU A 283 -25.16 -9.15 -7.45
N ASN A 284 -24.38 -8.77 -6.42
CA ASN A 284 -23.36 -9.60 -5.77
C ASN A 284 -23.80 -10.02 -4.35
N TRP A 285 -22.84 -10.25 -3.44
CA TRP A 285 -23.06 -10.53 -2.01
C TRP A 285 -23.63 -9.37 -1.19
N GLU A 286 -23.86 -8.23 -1.82
CA GLU A 286 -24.53 -7.07 -1.23
C GLU A 286 -26.06 -7.13 -1.44
N VAL A 287 -26.54 -8.01 -2.32
CA VAL A 287 -27.97 -8.22 -2.57
C VAL A 287 -28.49 -9.30 -1.63
N VAL A 288 -28.66 -8.91 -0.38
CA VAL A 288 -29.14 -9.82 0.65
C VAL A 288 -30.38 -9.21 1.32
N GLY A 289 -31.38 -10.04 1.64
CA GLY A 289 -32.61 -9.58 2.26
C GLY A 289 -32.35 -8.94 3.63
N PRO A 290 -33.28 -8.12 4.15
CA PRO A 290 -33.13 -7.55 5.49
C PRO A 290 -32.97 -8.67 6.54
N GLY A 291 -31.80 -8.73 7.18
CA GLY A 291 -31.48 -9.72 8.23
C GLY A 291 -30.63 -10.91 7.78
N GLU A 292 -30.28 -11.00 6.50
CA GLU A 292 -29.33 -11.99 5.98
C GLU A 292 -27.99 -11.27 5.68
N GLU A 293 -26.88 -11.82 6.16
CA GLU A 293 -25.52 -11.38 5.78
C GLU A 293 -24.92 -12.49 4.90
N MET A 294 -24.56 -12.16 3.66
CA MET A 294 -23.82 -13.10 2.81
C MET A 294 -22.32 -12.91 3.04
N GLU A 295 -21.62 -14.03 3.20
CA GLU A 295 -20.19 -14.03 3.48
C GLU A 295 -19.41 -13.46 2.29
N ARG A 296 -18.44 -12.60 2.59
CA ARG A 296 -17.59 -11.97 1.57
C ARG A 296 -16.72 -13.03 0.89
N PRO A 297 -16.55 -12.99 -0.45
CA PRO A 297 -15.74 -13.99 -1.14
C PRO A 297 -14.30 -14.00 -0.67
N VAL A 298 -13.78 -15.20 -0.38
CA VAL A 298 -12.37 -15.48 -0.10
C VAL A 298 -11.78 -16.13 -1.35
N LEU A 299 -10.71 -15.54 -1.89
CA LEU A 299 -10.04 -15.98 -3.11
C LEU A 299 -8.66 -16.50 -2.80
N MET A 300 -8.43 -17.78 -3.11
CA MET A 300 -7.11 -18.38 -3.12
C MET A 300 -6.30 -17.84 -4.31
N PRO A 301 -4.96 -17.96 -4.30
CA PRO A 301 -4.15 -17.70 -5.48
C PRO A 301 -4.65 -18.47 -6.72
N GLY A 302 -4.98 -17.75 -7.78
CA GLY A 302 -5.54 -18.29 -9.03
C GLY A 302 -7.07 -18.39 -9.08
N ASP A 303 -7.77 -18.15 -7.96
CA ASP A 303 -9.23 -18.16 -7.97
C ASP A 303 -9.80 -16.97 -8.75
N VAL A 304 -10.96 -17.22 -9.38
CA VAL A 304 -11.69 -16.22 -10.16
C VAL A 304 -13.08 -16.03 -9.57
N GLN A 305 -13.42 -14.80 -9.23
CA GLN A 305 -14.76 -14.39 -8.81
C GLN A 305 -15.44 -13.59 -9.92
N GLN A 306 -16.64 -14.00 -10.31
CA GLN A 306 -17.49 -13.22 -11.20
C GLN A 306 -18.43 -12.33 -10.38
N VAL A 307 -18.53 -11.07 -10.77
CA VAL A 307 -19.45 -10.07 -10.22
C VAL A 307 -20.24 -9.42 -11.36
N CYS A 308 -21.43 -8.92 -11.05
CA CYS A 308 -22.32 -8.30 -12.02
C CYS A 308 -22.96 -7.03 -11.46
N PHE A 309 -23.16 -6.06 -12.34
CA PHE A 309 -23.81 -4.79 -12.04
C PHE A 309 -24.90 -4.53 -13.08
N LEU A 310 -26.09 -4.16 -12.59
CA LEU A 310 -27.13 -3.57 -13.42
C LEU A 310 -26.84 -2.07 -13.53
N VAL A 311 -26.62 -1.58 -14.74
CA VAL A 311 -26.44 -0.16 -15.04
C VAL A 311 -27.67 0.35 -15.74
N GLU A 312 -28.25 1.42 -15.22
CA GLU A 312 -29.43 2.06 -15.79
C GLU A 312 -29.18 3.54 -16.04
N GLU A 313 -29.62 4.00 -17.19
CA GLU A 313 -29.71 5.42 -17.49
C GLU A 313 -30.86 6.05 -16.69
N VAL A 314 -30.54 7.09 -15.94
CA VAL A 314 -31.52 7.87 -15.19
C VAL A 314 -32.12 8.88 -16.17
N ALA A 315 -33.40 8.68 -16.51
CA ALA A 315 -34.10 9.55 -17.45
C ALA A 315 -34.37 10.94 -16.83
N SER A 316 -33.44 11.86 -17.02
CA SER A 316 -33.68 13.31 -16.92
C SER A 316 -33.75 13.87 -18.33
N ALA A 317 -34.77 14.69 -18.62
CA ALA A 317 -35.00 15.23 -19.96
C ALA A 317 -33.96 16.32 -20.36
N GLU A 318 -33.20 16.86 -19.42
CA GLU A 318 -32.24 17.95 -19.66
C GLU A 318 -30.76 17.51 -19.60
N ASP A 319 -30.44 16.34 -19.01
CA ASP A 319 -29.06 15.84 -18.80
C ASP A 319 -28.87 14.39 -19.28
N ALA A 320 -29.32 14.08 -20.50
CA ALA A 320 -29.09 12.76 -21.08
C ALA A 320 -27.59 12.55 -21.33
N PRO A 321 -26.97 11.46 -20.86
CA PRO A 321 -25.54 11.23 -21.03
C PRO A 321 -25.18 11.08 -22.51
N GLU A 322 -24.38 12.02 -23.02
CA GLU A 322 -23.92 12.01 -24.40
C GLU A 322 -22.78 11.00 -24.61
N PRO A 323 -22.80 10.24 -25.73
CA PRO A 323 -21.72 9.34 -26.06
C PRO A 323 -20.47 10.11 -26.50
N VAL A 324 -19.34 9.81 -25.89
CA VAL A 324 -18.03 10.30 -26.33
C VAL A 324 -17.47 9.29 -27.31
N ASP A 325 -17.28 9.69 -28.57
CA ASP A 325 -16.78 8.82 -29.65
C ASP A 325 -17.62 7.53 -29.82
N GLY A 326 -18.95 7.66 -29.78
CA GLY A 326 -19.88 6.54 -29.91
C GLY A 326 -19.92 5.59 -28.69
N ARG A 327 -19.22 5.92 -27.61
CA ARG A 327 -19.19 5.14 -26.36
C ARG A 327 -19.86 5.92 -25.23
N LEU A 328 -20.84 5.29 -24.60
CA LEU A 328 -21.35 5.76 -23.31
C LEU A 328 -20.40 5.30 -22.21
N VAL A 329 -19.95 6.26 -21.39
CA VAL A 329 -19.08 6.00 -20.25
C VAL A 329 -19.94 5.94 -18.99
N PHE A 330 -20.00 4.76 -18.38
CA PHE A 330 -20.83 4.55 -17.19
C PHE A 330 -20.15 5.03 -15.92
N GLY A 331 -18.85 4.78 -15.78
CA GLY A 331 -18.19 4.90 -14.48
C GLY A 331 -16.85 4.19 -14.37
N ILE A 332 -16.38 4.02 -13.14
CA ILE A 332 -15.14 3.34 -12.77
C ILE A 332 -15.50 2.20 -11.80
N LEU A 333 -14.91 1.02 -11.99
CA LEU A 333 -15.03 -0.07 -11.02
C LEU A 333 -13.93 0.07 -9.97
N SER A 334 -14.34 0.24 -8.72
CA SER A 334 -13.48 0.30 -7.54
C SER A 334 -13.57 -1.02 -6.77
N LEU A 335 -12.40 -1.51 -6.36
CA LEU A 335 -12.22 -2.78 -5.67
C LEU A 335 -11.41 -2.53 -4.40
N GLY A 336 -11.78 -3.19 -3.32
CA GLY A 336 -11.04 -3.25 -2.07
C GLY A 336 -10.99 -4.69 -1.58
N TRP A 337 -9.85 -5.10 -1.03
CA TRP A 337 -9.68 -6.43 -0.44
C TRP A 337 -8.82 -6.38 0.83
N ARG A 338 -8.91 -7.44 1.61
CA ARG A 338 -8.08 -7.70 2.78
C ARG A 338 -7.19 -8.91 2.48
N GLY A 339 -5.89 -8.76 2.65
CA GLY A 339 -4.95 -9.88 2.70
C GLY A 339 -4.74 -10.37 4.13
N ALA A 340 -3.69 -11.17 4.32
CA ALA A 340 -3.27 -11.65 5.62
C ALA A 340 -3.16 -10.51 6.66
N MET A 341 -3.64 -10.77 7.88
CA MET A 341 -3.63 -9.83 9.02
C MET A 341 -4.34 -8.49 8.78
N GLY A 342 -5.21 -8.41 7.77
CA GLY A 342 -5.98 -7.20 7.51
C GLY A 342 -5.26 -6.14 6.68
N ASN A 343 -4.13 -6.50 6.05
CA ASN A 343 -3.50 -5.69 5.00
C ASN A 343 -4.56 -5.30 3.96
N ARG A 344 -4.68 -4.01 3.67
CA ARG A 344 -5.68 -3.51 2.73
C ARG A 344 -5.05 -3.37 1.36
N GLY A 345 -5.75 -3.88 0.35
CA GLY A 345 -5.45 -3.59 -1.04
C GLY A 345 -6.64 -2.88 -1.69
N PHE A 346 -6.36 -2.01 -2.66
CA PHE A 346 -7.39 -1.34 -3.44
C PHE A 346 -6.99 -1.21 -4.90
N LEU A 347 -7.95 -1.29 -5.81
CA LEU A 347 -7.71 -1.12 -7.25
C LEU A 347 -8.91 -0.43 -7.88
N SER A 348 -8.65 0.52 -8.78
CA SER A 348 -9.69 1.12 -9.61
C SER A 348 -9.35 0.89 -11.07
N THR A 349 -10.37 0.56 -11.87
CA THR A 349 -10.21 0.39 -13.31
C THR A 349 -10.14 1.74 -14.03
N GLY A 350 -9.80 1.73 -15.32
CA GLY A 350 -10.15 2.83 -16.21
C GLY A 350 -11.67 2.96 -16.40
N ALA A 351 -12.07 3.97 -17.17
CA ALA A 351 -13.47 4.25 -17.46
C ALA A 351 -14.14 3.10 -18.23
N LEU A 352 -15.20 2.55 -17.65
CA LEU A 352 -16.03 1.47 -18.20
C LEU A 352 -17.23 2.05 -18.94
N GLY A 353 -17.75 1.30 -19.89
CA GLY A 353 -18.80 1.81 -20.77
C GLY A 353 -19.27 0.81 -21.82
N ALA A 354 -20.22 1.22 -22.65
CA ALA A 354 -20.70 0.48 -23.81
C ALA A 354 -20.58 1.31 -25.08
N ARG A 355 -20.25 0.66 -26.20
CA ARG A 355 -20.44 1.26 -27.51
C ARG A 355 -21.92 1.17 -27.89
N LEU A 356 -22.45 2.28 -28.41
CA LEU A 356 -23.74 2.28 -29.08
C LEU A 356 -23.55 1.62 -30.44
N LYS A 357 -24.42 0.67 -30.78
CA LYS A 357 -24.42 0.00 -32.08
C LYS A 357 -25.20 0.82 -33.10
#